data_AF-A0A1G4TK13-F1
#
_entry.id   AF-A0A1G4TK13-F1
#
_cell.length_a   1.000
_cell.length_b   1.000
_cell.length_c   1.000
_cell.angle_alpha   90.00
_cell.angle_beta   90.00
_cell.angle_gamma   90.00
#
_symmetry.space_group_name_H-M   'P 1'
#
loop_
_entity.id
_entity.type
_entity.pdbx_description
1 polymer ?
#
loop_
_entity_poly.entity_id
_entity_poly.type
_entity_poly.pdbx_seq_one_letter_code
_entity_poly.pdbx_strand_id
1 'polypeptide(L)'
;MESPMETIKRWIDESDVYILILGGIYGTMLPDESKSYTHWEYDYAGELGKPRFALVLTDEALRQKPYDFVVVADYQKFQEFKQSAMEEVPIFHIEEEWHVRWVIHEKLKEYKGRDDLDGWVSGKDFPDVQKLLEENASLLRENAKLHAVLKKTLPDTSHR
;
A
#
# COMPACT_ATOMS: atom_id res chain seq x y z
N MET A 1 2.88 15.55 -22.31
CA MET A 1 1.87 15.00 -21.40
C MET A 1 2.28 13.57 -21.11
N GLU A 2 2.29 13.18 -19.86
CA GLU A 2 2.54 11.81 -19.45
C GLU A 2 1.40 10.90 -19.93
N SER A 3 1.71 9.68 -20.34
CA SER A 3 0.70 8.70 -20.74
C SER A 3 -0.04 8.12 -19.53
N PRO A 4 -1.31 7.68 -19.67
CA PRO A 4 -2.04 7.04 -18.57
C PRO A 4 -1.27 5.87 -17.94
N MET A 5 -0.56 5.09 -18.76
CA MET A 5 0.21 3.94 -18.28
C MET A 5 1.41 4.34 -17.43
N GLU A 6 2.12 5.43 -17.79
CA GLU A 6 3.22 5.95 -16.98
C GLU A 6 2.72 6.49 -15.62
N THR A 7 1.57 7.17 -15.61
CA THR A 7 0.94 7.61 -14.36
C THR A 7 0.57 6.42 -13.46
N ILE A 8 -0.03 5.37 -14.02
CA ILE A 8 -0.38 4.15 -13.26
C ILE A 8 0.88 3.45 -12.73
N LYS A 9 1.92 3.31 -13.55
CA LYS A 9 3.22 2.75 -13.11
C LYS A 9 3.76 3.47 -11.88
N ARG A 10 3.84 4.80 -11.93
CA ARG A 10 4.31 5.61 -10.81
C ARG A 10 3.49 5.34 -9.54
N TRP A 11 2.17 5.33 -9.64
CA TRP A 11 1.32 5.06 -8.48
C TRP A 11 1.54 3.67 -7.89
N ILE A 12 1.75 2.65 -8.73
CA ILE A 12 2.09 1.31 -8.25
C ILE A 12 3.47 1.35 -7.60
N ASP A 13 4.47 1.94 -8.23
CA ASP A 13 5.85 2.05 -7.73
C ASP A 13 5.88 2.69 -6.33
N GLU A 14 5.08 3.74 -6.11
CA GLU A 14 4.95 4.46 -4.83
C GLU A 14 4.08 3.73 -3.78
N SER A 15 3.32 2.70 -4.18
CA SER A 15 2.42 1.98 -3.26
C SER A 15 3.13 0.85 -2.51
N ASP A 16 2.86 0.69 -1.21
CA ASP A 16 3.42 -0.42 -0.41
C ASP A 16 2.77 -1.77 -0.72
N VAL A 17 1.46 -1.78 -1.01
CA VAL A 17 0.65 -2.99 -1.14
C VAL A 17 -0.33 -2.79 -2.30
N TYR A 18 -0.54 -3.82 -3.11
CA TYR A 18 -1.54 -3.81 -4.19
C TYR A 18 -2.75 -4.67 -3.80
N ILE A 19 -3.96 -4.12 -3.92
CA ILE A 19 -5.21 -4.81 -3.61
C ILE A 19 -5.99 -5.01 -4.90
N LEU A 20 -6.16 -6.26 -5.32
CA LEU A 20 -6.96 -6.60 -6.49
C LEU A 20 -8.44 -6.71 -6.08
N ILE A 21 -9.36 -6.13 -6.86
CA ILE A 21 -10.81 -6.28 -6.66
C ILE A 21 -11.42 -6.88 -7.92
N LEU A 22 -11.99 -8.08 -7.83
CA LEU A 22 -12.62 -8.79 -8.94
C LEU A 22 -14.13 -8.83 -8.77
N GLY A 23 -14.84 -8.02 -9.56
CA GLY A 23 -16.29 -7.82 -9.48
C GLY A 23 -17.10 -8.32 -10.67
N GLY A 24 -16.53 -9.11 -11.59
CA GLY A 24 -17.23 -9.68 -12.75
C GLY A 24 -16.90 -9.07 -14.12
N ILE A 25 -16.14 -7.96 -14.13
CA ILE A 25 -15.65 -7.30 -15.35
C ILE A 25 -14.14 -7.49 -15.45
N TYR A 26 -13.64 -7.84 -16.63
CA TYR A 26 -12.20 -8.01 -16.86
C TYR A 26 -11.41 -6.71 -16.79
N GLY A 27 -12.03 -5.61 -17.21
CA GLY A 27 -11.46 -4.27 -17.28
C GLY A 27 -11.32 -3.78 -18.73
N THR A 28 -10.83 -2.56 -18.90
CA THR A 28 -10.54 -2.00 -20.22
C THR A 28 -9.30 -2.69 -20.79
N MET A 29 -9.37 -3.11 -22.05
CA MET A 29 -8.23 -3.74 -22.74
C MET A 29 -7.10 -2.74 -23.01
N LEU A 30 -5.86 -3.22 -22.92
CA LEU A 30 -4.70 -2.49 -23.43
C LEU A 30 -4.82 -2.27 -24.96
N PRO A 31 -4.13 -1.27 -25.53
CA PRO A 31 -4.15 -1.00 -26.97
C PRO A 31 -3.69 -2.18 -27.84
N ASP A 32 -2.88 -3.08 -27.30
CA ASP A 32 -2.40 -4.29 -27.98
C ASP A 32 -3.32 -5.51 -27.76
N GLU A 33 -4.44 -5.32 -27.06
CA GLU A 33 -5.44 -6.33 -26.70
C GLU A 33 -4.91 -7.55 -25.93
N SER A 34 -3.68 -7.48 -25.40
CA SER A 34 -3.04 -8.61 -24.72
C SER A 34 -3.71 -8.97 -23.39
N LYS A 35 -4.04 -7.95 -22.59
CA LYS A 35 -4.72 -8.06 -21.29
C LYS A 35 -5.44 -6.76 -20.93
N SER A 36 -6.25 -6.78 -19.89
CA SER A 36 -6.84 -5.55 -19.35
C SER A 36 -5.79 -4.74 -18.58
N TYR A 37 -6.04 -3.43 -18.44
CA TYR A 37 -5.23 -2.57 -17.57
C TYR A 37 -5.12 -3.15 -16.16
N THR A 38 -6.23 -3.59 -15.55
CA THR A 38 -6.23 -4.19 -14.21
C THR A 38 -5.37 -5.45 -14.10
N HIS A 39 -5.41 -6.33 -15.10
CA HIS A 39 -4.55 -7.51 -15.12
C HIS A 39 -3.08 -7.12 -15.29
N TRP A 40 -2.80 -6.16 -16.17
CA TRP A 40 -1.44 -5.65 -16.34
C TRP A 40 -0.88 -4.99 -15.07
N GLU A 41 -1.70 -4.21 -14.35
CA GLU A 41 -1.35 -3.61 -13.07
C GLU A 41 -1.05 -4.69 -12.01
N TYR A 42 -1.87 -5.74 -11.94
CA TYR A 42 -1.67 -6.85 -11.03
C TYR A 42 -0.33 -7.54 -11.28
N ASP A 43 -0.02 -7.86 -12.54
CA ASP A 43 1.25 -8.47 -12.94
C ASP A 43 2.42 -7.57 -12.59
N TYR A 44 2.34 -6.29 -12.95
CA TYR A 44 3.39 -5.30 -12.70
C TYR A 44 3.68 -5.14 -11.20
N ALA A 45 2.65 -5.09 -10.35
CA ALA A 45 2.82 -5.08 -8.90
C ALA A 45 3.52 -6.36 -8.40
N GLY A 46 3.23 -7.50 -9.01
CA GLY A 46 3.88 -8.78 -8.73
C GLY A 46 5.36 -8.82 -9.15
N GLU A 47 5.68 -8.28 -10.33
CA GLU A 47 7.06 -8.14 -10.85
C GLU A 47 7.93 -7.28 -9.91
N LEU A 48 7.34 -6.24 -9.31
CA LEU A 48 8.01 -5.41 -8.30
C LEU A 48 8.13 -6.07 -6.92
N GLY A 49 7.54 -7.27 -6.74
CA GLY A 49 7.53 -7.97 -5.46
C GLY A 49 6.66 -7.30 -4.39
N LYS A 50 5.75 -6.39 -4.78
CA LYS A 50 4.85 -5.74 -3.82
C LYS A 50 3.93 -6.81 -3.23
N PRO A 51 3.67 -6.82 -1.91
CA PRO A 51 2.66 -7.69 -1.35
C PRO A 51 1.29 -7.45 -1.98
N ARG A 52 0.59 -8.54 -2.32
CA ARG A 52 -0.71 -8.50 -2.98
C ARG A 52 -1.71 -9.41 -2.28
N PHE A 53 -2.97 -9.02 -2.31
CA PHE A 53 -4.10 -9.90 -2.01
C PHE A 53 -5.32 -9.46 -2.84
N ALA A 54 -6.31 -10.34 -2.94
CA ALA A 54 -7.46 -10.11 -3.80
C ALA A 54 -8.79 -10.23 -3.04
N LEU A 55 -9.70 -9.31 -3.36
CA LEU A 55 -11.09 -9.27 -2.94
C LEU A 55 -11.93 -9.76 -4.12
N VAL A 56 -12.61 -10.89 -3.98
CA VAL A 56 -13.32 -11.54 -5.08
C VAL A 56 -14.80 -11.61 -4.76
N LEU A 57 -15.63 -10.94 -5.57
CA LEU A 57 -17.07 -11.00 -5.42
C LEU A 57 -17.55 -12.45 -5.64
N THR A 58 -18.39 -12.97 -4.75
CA THR A 58 -18.93 -14.33 -4.89
C THR A 58 -19.86 -14.41 -6.10
N ASP A 59 -19.96 -15.60 -6.69
CA ASP A 59 -20.84 -15.80 -7.84
C ASP A 59 -22.32 -15.56 -7.46
N GLU A 60 -22.69 -15.80 -6.21
CA GLU A 60 -24.03 -15.50 -5.68
C GLU A 60 -24.30 -14.00 -5.63
N ALA A 61 -23.37 -13.21 -5.09
CA ALA A 61 -23.49 -11.76 -5.06
C ALA A 61 -23.43 -11.14 -6.46
N LEU A 62 -22.65 -11.73 -7.38
CA LEU A 62 -22.58 -11.30 -8.77
C LEU A 62 -23.91 -11.52 -9.51
N ARG A 63 -24.59 -12.65 -9.28
CA ARG A 63 -25.92 -12.93 -9.87
C ARG A 63 -27.00 -11.93 -9.47
N GLN A 64 -26.83 -11.26 -8.34
CA GLN A 64 -27.76 -10.23 -7.87
C GLN A 64 -27.52 -8.86 -8.49
N LYS A 65 -26.42 -8.68 -9.25
CA LYS A 65 -26.10 -7.43 -9.95
C LYS A 65 -26.79 -7.37 -11.33
N PRO A 66 -27.04 -6.16 -11.86
CA PRO A 66 -27.54 -5.99 -13.23
C PRO A 66 -26.66 -6.70 -14.25
N TYR A 67 -27.26 -7.20 -15.34
CA TYR A 67 -26.57 -7.99 -16.37
C TYR A 67 -25.36 -7.27 -16.99
N ASP A 68 -25.42 -5.95 -17.03
CA ASP A 68 -24.42 -5.01 -17.52
C ASP A 68 -23.09 -5.09 -16.75
N PHE A 69 -23.11 -5.66 -15.53
CA PHE A 69 -21.91 -5.89 -14.71
C PHE A 69 -21.11 -7.13 -15.12
N VAL A 70 -21.56 -7.86 -16.15
CA VAL A 70 -20.81 -8.97 -16.76
C VAL A 70 -20.65 -8.68 -18.25
N VAL A 71 -19.49 -8.14 -18.63
CA VAL A 71 -19.17 -7.91 -20.04
C VAL A 71 -18.85 -9.25 -20.69
N VAL A 72 -19.81 -9.78 -21.45
CA VAL A 72 -19.74 -11.12 -22.07
C VAL A 72 -18.49 -11.29 -22.95
N ALA A 73 -18.06 -10.24 -23.66
CA ALA A 73 -16.95 -10.29 -24.61
C ALA A 73 -15.61 -10.72 -23.97
N ASP A 74 -15.33 -10.29 -22.74
CA ASP A 74 -14.07 -10.58 -22.04
C ASP A 74 -14.27 -11.47 -20.80
N TYR A 75 -15.44 -12.10 -20.66
CA TYR A 75 -15.76 -12.92 -19.50
C TYR A 75 -14.81 -14.12 -19.35
N GLN A 76 -14.41 -14.75 -20.46
CA GLN A 76 -13.45 -15.84 -20.44
C GLN A 76 -12.09 -15.38 -19.88
N LYS A 77 -11.58 -14.23 -20.34
CA LYS A 77 -10.33 -13.64 -19.84
C LYS A 77 -10.43 -13.27 -18.37
N PHE A 78 -11.60 -12.79 -17.93
CA PHE A 78 -11.87 -12.54 -16.51
C PHE A 78 -11.80 -13.81 -15.67
N GLN A 79 -12.38 -14.92 -16.13
CA GLN A 79 -12.32 -16.19 -15.40
C GLN A 79 -10.90 -16.74 -15.31
N GLU A 80 -10.14 -16.68 -16.41
CA GLU A 80 -8.73 -17.09 -16.44
C GLU A 80 -7.88 -16.26 -15.48
N PHE A 81 -8.05 -14.93 -15.48
CA PHE A 81 -7.35 -14.04 -14.56
C PHE A 81 -7.76 -14.26 -13.11
N LYS A 82 -9.07 -14.42 -12.84
CA LYS A 82 -9.57 -14.78 -11.50
C LYS A 82 -8.90 -16.06 -11.00
N GLN A 83 -8.83 -17.09 -11.84
CA GLN A 83 -8.20 -18.36 -11.48
C GLN A 83 -6.70 -18.21 -11.20
N SER A 84 -5.96 -17.50 -12.06
CA SER A 84 -4.52 -17.23 -11.84
C SER A 84 -4.28 -16.49 -10.53
N ALA A 85 -5.07 -15.45 -10.26
CA ALA A 85 -4.94 -14.68 -9.02
C ALA A 85 -5.25 -15.55 -7.78
N MET A 86 -6.21 -16.46 -7.87
CA MET A 86 -6.54 -17.39 -6.78
C MET A 86 -5.41 -18.37 -6.44
N GLU A 87 -4.53 -18.67 -7.39
CA GLU A 87 -3.40 -19.56 -7.21
C GLU A 87 -2.17 -18.84 -6.64
N GLU A 88 -2.03 -17.54 -6.90
CA GLU A 88 -0.85 -16.76 -6.52
C GLU A 88 -0.96 -16.02 -5.18
N VAL A 89 -2.17 -15.53 -4.83
CA VAL A 89 -2.33 -14.62 -3.69
C VAL A 89 -3.49 -15.03 -2.77
N PRO A 90 -3.48 -14.59 -1.49
CA PRO A 90 -4.64 -14.77 -0.62
C PRO A 90 -5.90 -14.11 -1.19
N ILE A 91 -7.01 -14.85 -1.13
CA ILE A 91 -8.31 -14.44 -1.64
C ILE A 91 -9.29 -14.24 -0.48
N PHE A 92 -10.03 -13.14 -0.53
CA PHE A 92 -11.12 -12.85 0.38
C PHE A 92 -12.42 -12.70 -0.40
N HIS A 93 -13.38 -13.56 -0.11
CA HIS A 93 -14.66 -13.55 -0.78
C HIS A 93 -15.55 -12.43 -0.25
N ILE A 94 -16.17 -11.69 -1.17
CA ILE A 94 -17.01 -10.52 -0.89
C ILE A 94 -18.42 -10.82 -1.35
N GLU A 95 -19.39 -10.72 -0.43
CA GLU A 95 -20.81 -10.77 -0.77
C GLU A 95 -21.45 -9.37 -0.70
N GLU A 96 -21.13 -8.64 0.38
CA GLU A 96 -21.57 -7.28 0.64
C GLU A 96 -20.41 -6.27 0.73
N GLU A 97 -20.73 -4.98 0.57
CA GLU A 97 -19.77 -3.87 0.62
C GLU A 97 -18.98 -3.81 1.94
N TRP A 98 -19.61 -4.14 3.07
CA TRP A 98 -18.96 -4.07 4.37
C TRP A 98 -17.79 -5.06 4.51
N HIS A 99 -17.79 -6.18 3.76
CA HIS A 99 -16.67 -7.11 3.76
C HIS A 99 -15.39 -6.46 3.24
N VAL A 100 -15.48 -5.55 2.24
CA VAL A 100 -14.31 -4.83 1.71
C VAL A 100 -13.64 -4.06 2.85
N ARG A 101 -14.44 -3.30 3.62
CA ARG A 101 -13.94 -2.56 4.79
C ARG A 101 -13.32 -3.49 5.83
N TRP A 102 -13.96 -4.62 6.09
CA TRP A 102 -13.49 -5.58 7.10
C TRP A 102 -12.14 -6.21 6.71
N VAL A 103 -12.03 -6.74 5.49
CA VAL A 103 -10.79 -7.36 4.98
C VAL A 103 -9.66 -6.34 4.96
N ILE A 104 -9.91 -5.12 4.44
CA ILE A 104 -8.89 -4.07 4.41
C ILE A 104 -8.42 -3.74 5.84
N HIS A 105 -9.35 -3.61 6.79
CA HIS A 105 -9.01 -3.30 8.18
C HIS A 105 -8.21 -4.41 8.87
N GLU A 106 -8.46 -5.68 8.53
CA GLU A 106 -7.71 -6.83 9.04
C GLU A 106 -6.32 -6.89 8.40
N LYS A 107 -6.25 -6.92 7.06
CA LYS A 107 -5.00 -7.08 6.31
C LYS A 107 -4.04 -5.91 6.52
N LEU A 108 -4.53 -4.67 6.54
CA LEU A 108 -3.66 -3.52 6.76
C LEU A 108 -3.00 -3.52 8.15
N LYS A 109 -3.60 -4.16 9.18
CA LYS A 109 -2.92 -4.31 10.47
C LYS A 109 -1.72 -5.25 10.37
N GLU A 110 -1.84 -6.32 9.59
CA GLU A 110 -0.73 -7.25 9.32
C GLU A 110 0.39 -6.52 8.56
N TYR A 111 0.05 -5.76 7.52
CA TYR A 111 1.03 -4.98 6.76
C TYR A 111 1.67 -3.84 7.56
N LYS A 112 0.94 -3.22 8.50
CA LYS A 112 1.50 -2.19 9.38
C LYS A 112 2.63 -2.70 10.28
N GLY A 113 2.64 -4.01 10.59
CA GLY A 113 3.69 -4.63 11.40
C GLY A 113 4.94 -5.03 10.62
N ARG A 114 5.00 -4.78 9.31
CA ARG A 114 6.12 -5.16 8.45
C ARG A 114 7.16 -4.06 8.36
N ASP A 115 8.42 -4.41 8.59
CA ASP A 115 9.56 -3.49 8.51
C ASP A 115 10.05 -3.27 7.07
N ASP A 116 9.61 -4.09 6.12
CA ASP A 116 9.99 -4.00 4.71
C ASP A 116 9.09 -3.07 3.87
N LEU A 117 8.07 -2.47 4.50
CA LEU A 117 7.17 -1.50 3.86
C LEU A 117 7.48 -0.09 4.37
N ASP A 118 7.52 0.86 3.45
CA ASP A 118 7.95 2.23 3.73
C ASP A 118 6.80 3.08 4.31
N GLY A 119 5.55 2.75 3.97
CA GLY A 119 4.35 3.45 4.43
C GLY A 119 4.07 4.73 3.65
N TRP A 120 2.88 5.31 3.90
CA TRP A 120 2.41 6.57 3.27
C TRP A 120 3.35 7.78 3.50
N VAL A 121 4.15 7.75 4.56
CA VAL A 121 5.24 8.71 4.78
C VAL A 121 6.52 7.90 4.88
N SER A 122 7.24 7.80 3.77
CA SER A 122 8.46 6.99 3.71
C SER A 122 9.57 7.65 4.51
N GLY A 123 10.26 6.86 5.35
CA GLY A 123 11.51 7.29 5.98
C GLY A 123 12.60 7.63 4.96
N LYS A 124 12.48 7.14 3.72
CA LYS A 124 13.40 7.42 2.60
C LYS A 124 13.25 8.84 2.05
N ASP A 125 12.07 9.45 2.18
CA ASP A 125 11.80 10.82 1.72
C ASP A 125 12.47 11.88 2.61
N PHE A 126 13.03 11.47 3.74
CA PHE A 126 13.82 12.31 4.63
C PHE A 126 15.31 11.93 4.56
N PRO A 127 16.05 12.37 3.53
CA PRO A 127 17.50 12.14 3.44
C PRO A 127 18.28 12.71 4.64
N ASP A 128 17.70 13.69 5.35
CA ASP A 128 18.31 14.34 6.51
C ASP A 128 17.94 13.71 7.87
N VAL A 129 17.24 12.56 7.95
CA VAL A 129 16.98 11.93 9.27
C VAL A 129 18.28 11.63 10.01
N GLN A 130 19.30 11.11 9.30
CA GLN A 130 20.61 10.84 9.91
C GLN A 130 21.27 12.13 10.39
N LYS A 131 21.24 13.20 9.59
CA LYS A 131 21.80 14.51 9.96
C LYS A 131 21.06 15.14 11.14
N LEU A 132 19.72 15.04 11.16
CA LEU A 132 18.89 15.48 12.28
C LEU A 132 19.18 14.68 13.55
N LEU A 133 19.41 13.37 13.45
CA LEU A 133 19.80 12.53 14.59
C LEU A 133 21.19 12.91 15.13
N GLU A 134 22.15 13.18 14.25
CA GLU A 134 23.49 13.66 14.63
C GLU A 134 23.45 15.04 15.30
N GLU A 135 22.69 15.98 14.73
CA GLU A 135 22.48 17.31 15.32
C GLU A 135 21.82 17.21 16.69
N ASN A 136 20.79 16.37 16.84
CA ASN A 136 20.08 16.17 18.10
C ASN A 136 21.00 15.55 19.17
N ALA A 137 21.84 14.57 18.80
CA ALA A 137 22.85 14.00 19.69
C ALA A 137 23.90 15.04 20.12
N SER A 138 24.31 15.94 19.21
CA SER A 138 25.21 17.05 19.52
C SER A 138 24.58 18.05 20.50
N LEU A 139 23.35 18.48 20.22
CA LEU A 139 22.59 19.41 21.07
C LEU A 139 22.33 18.84 22.47
N LEU A 140 22.08 17.53 22.60
CA LEU A 140 21.94 16.88 23.91
C LEU A 140 23.24 16.90 24.71
N ARG A 141 24.40 16.67 24.06
CA ARG A 141 25.71 16.79 24.72
C ARG A 141 25.99 18.21 25.16
N GLU A 142 25.64 19.19 24.34
CA GLU A 142 25.85 20.60 24.65
C GLU A 142 24.94 21.06 25.79
N ASN A 143 23.66 20.67 25.79
CA ASN A 143 22.74 20.88 26.90
C ASN A 143 23.29 20.28 28.20
N ALA A 144 23.79 19.05 28.18
CA ALA A 144 24.37 18.42 29.36
C ALA A 144 25.58 19.20 29.90
N LYS A 145 26.45 19.70 29.02
CA LYS A 145 27.59 20.56 29.40
C LYS A 145 27.13 21.90 29.99
N LEU A 146 26.18 22.57 29.34
CA LEU A 146 25.64 23.85 29.80
C LEU A 146 24.95 23.70 31.15
N HIS A 147 24.16 22.63 31.37
CA HIS A 147 23.57 22.32 32.66
C HIS A 147 24.62 22.05 33.74
N ALA A 148 25.71 21.32 33.42
CA ALA A 148 26.80 21.09 34.36
C ALA A 148 27.54 22.38 34.72
N VAL A 149 27.73 23.30 33.77
CA VAL A 149 28.32 24.62 34.00
C VAL A 149 27.37 25.48 34.85
N LEU A 150 26.09 25.56 34.49
CA LEU A 150 25.08 26.29 35.28
C LEU A 150 25.05 25.82 36.73
N LYS A 151 25.08 24.49 36.96
CA LYS A 151 25.08 23.91 38.31
C LYS A 151 26.35 24.20 39.11
N LYS A 152 27.47 24.49 38.44
CA LYS A 152 28.72 24.97 39.06
C LYS A 152 28.77 26.47 39.29
N THR A 153 28.04 27.25 38.48
CA THR A 153 28.12 28.72 38.45
C THR A 153 27.01 29.37 39.28
N LEU A 154 25.91 28.67 39.51
CA LEU A 154 24.90 29.03 40.52
C LEU A 154 25.47 28.67 41.90
N PRO A 155 25.75 29.65 42.76
CA PRO A 155 26.02 29.37 44.17
C PRO A 155 24.76 28.74 44.78
N ASP A 156 24.97 27.86 45.75
CA ASP A 156 23.90 27.25 46.52
C ASP A 156 23.07 28.36 47.19
N THR A 157 22.00 28.82 46.53
CA THR A 157 20.97 29.67 47.15
C THR A 157 20.04 28.80 47.97
N SER A 158 20.64 27.98 48.82
CA SER A 158 20.04 27.39 50.00
C SER A 158 20.85 27.98 51.12
N HIS A 159 20.43 29.14 51.63
CA HIS A 159 20.65 29.66 53.00
C HIS A 159 19.98 31.04 53.07
N ARG A 160 18.66 31.03 53.20
CA ARG A 160 17.86 31.88 54.11
C ARG A 160 16.38 31.52 54.01
#